data_AF-A0A1L4D1V2-F1
#
_entry.id   AF-A0A1L4D1V2-F1
#
_cell.length_a   1.000
_cell.length_b   1.000
_cell.length_c   1.000
_cell.angle_alpha   90.00
_cell.angle_beta   90.00
_cell.angle_gamma   90.00
#
_symmetry.space_group_name_H-M   'P 1'
#
loop_
_entity.id
_entity.type
_entity.pdbx_description
1 polymer ?
#
loop_
_entity_poly.entity_id
_entity_poly.type
_entity_poly.pdbx_seq_one_letter_code
_entity_poly.pdbx_strand_id
1 'polypeptide(L)'
;MSQYYGFKISGIDFSIFEGLLQNAIKGNWGFEDITQIYHFGVHQNWVLFLVLPFYYIIPHPLLLVTLSSIILWIPGIQIIKIAKKLGYDDSFAYLSSICWWTCGFTVQSLHGNFYPEFFYPLFLFAMLISYLDKKNIPVIIYAFLFLSVKEDAIIYIIGFSIAIIFKIIINKVKKYQPEISLYIHLFLILLSIFFGLINFAIVKPYFLKLSNIQEVGYIGWWKQWGSTPFEILVNLLNNPGIFTKSLFASSGWKILYIPVLFIPLFNLEVLFASLPIIFLYGISQGNPAEYSLYYPLVIWSFALYGHLHYMVF
;
A
#
# COMPACT_ATOMS: atom_id res chain seq x y z
N MET A 1 -3.53 -22.38 -5.89
CA MET A 1 -3.36 -23.76 -6.42
C MET A 1 -4.61 -24.26 -7.16
N SER A 2 -5.76 -24.42 -6.51
CA SER A 2 -7.00 -24.90 -7.18
C SER A 2 -7.45 -24.02 -8.35
N GLN A 3 -7.32 -22.70 -8.23
CA GLN A 3 -7.63 -21.77 -9.32
C GLN A 3 -6.66 -21.88 -10.51
N TYR A 4 -5.37 -22.13 -10.25
CA TYR A 4 -4.35 -22.32 -11.28
C TYR A 4 -4.65 -23.57 -12.11
N TYR A 5 -4.82 -24.73 -11.45
CA TYR A 5 -5.15 -25.98 -12.14
C TYR A 5 -6.56 -25.99 -12.73
N GLY A 6 -7.46 -25.15 -12.23
CA GLY A 6 -8.80 -24.97 -12.77
C GLY A 6 -8.91 -23.96 -13.93
N PHE A 7 -7.79 -23.40 -14.41
CA PHE A 7 -7.77 -22.35 -15.44
C PHE A 7 -8.63 -21.11 -15.11
N LYS A 8 -8.77 -20.77 -13.82
CA LYS A 8 -9.56 -19.63 -13.33
C LYS A 8 -8.71 -18.40 -13.00
N ILE A 9 -7.51 -18.31 -13.56
CA ILE A 9 -6.60 -17.17 -13.35
C ILE A 9 -7.13 -15.99 -14.15
N SER A 10 -7.49 -14.90 -13.47
CA SER A 10 -7.63 -13.58 -14.08
C SER A 10 -6.27 -13.18 -14.67
N GLY A 11 -6.17 -13.19 -16.00
CA GLY A 11 -4.89 -13.33 -16.70
C GLY A 11 -4.05 -12.06 -16.85
N ILE A 12 -4.65 -10.86 -16.89
CA ILE A 12 -3.91 -9.68 -17.37
C ILE A 12 -2.83 -9.24 -16.38
N ASP A 13 -3.19 -8.81 -15.16
CA ASP A 13 -2.20 -8.31 -14.19
C ASP A 13 -1.20 -9.39 -13.76
N PHE A 14 -1.68 -10.61 -13.52
CA PHE A 14 -0.82 -11.72 -13.14
C PHE A 14 0.25 -11.99 -14.20
N SER A 15 -0.15 -12.04 -15.48
CA SER A 15 0.78 -12.28 -16.58
C SER A 15 1.68 -11.08 -16.86
N ILE A 16 1.28 -9.85 -16.51
CA ILE A 16 2.18 -8.67 -16.55
C ILE A 16 3.38 -8.92 -15.62
N PHE A 17 3.15 -9.26 -14.35
CA PHE A 17 4.24 -9.45 -13.39
C PHE A 17 5.07 -10.70 -13.69
N GLU A 18 4.42 -11.75 -14.17
CA GLU A 18 5.08 -13.00 -14.54
C GLU A 18 5.98 -12.81 -15.76
N GLY A 19 5.48 -12.18 -16.83
CA GLY A 19 6.26 -11.82 -18.02
C GLY A 19 7.41 -10.86 -17.70
N LEU A 20 7.18 -9.87 -16.82
CA LEU A 20 8.22 -8.96 -16.34
C LEU A 20 9.39 -9.71 -15.70
N LEU A 21 9.11 -10.68 -14.82
CA LEU A 21 10.15 -11.48 -14.17
C LEU A 21 10.85 -12.42 -15.17
N GLN A 22 10.12 -13.02 -16.12
CA GLN A 22 10.70 -13.82 -17.19
C GLN A 22 11.65 -13.00 -18.10
N ASN A 23 11.32 -11.73 -18.35
CA ASN A 23 12.17 -10.84 -19.14
C ASN A 23 13.38 -10.34 -18.34
N ALA A 24 13.19 -10.06 -17.05
CA ALA A 24 14.27 -9.65 -16.16
C ALA A 24 15.39 -10.71 -16.06
N ILE A 25 15.05 -12.01 -15.97
CA ILE A 25 16.06 -13.08 -15.95
C ILE A 25 16.84 -13.21 -17.27
N LYS A 26 16.27 -12.73 -18.39
CA LYS A 26 16.92 -12.65 -19.71
C LYS A 26 17.70 -11.34 -19.91
N GLY A 27 17.73 -10.46 -18.90
CA GLY A 27 18.42 -9.17 -18.93
C GLY A 27 17.58 -8.00 -19.46
N ASN A 28 16.30 -8.21 -19.81
CA ASN A 28 15.39 -7.14 -20.24
C ASN A 28 14.54 -6.66 -19.06
N TRP A 29 15.16 -5.84 -18.20
CA TRP A 29 14.60 -5.42 -16.92
C TRP A 29 13.37 -4.53 -17.08
N GLY A 30 12.27 -4.95 -16.47
CA GLY A 30 11.04 -4.15 -16.40
C GLY A 30 10.19 -4.16 -17.66
N PHE A 31 10.50 -4.97 -18.69
CA PHE A 31 9.68 -5.06 -19.90
C PHE A 31 8.52 -6.05 -19.74
N GLU A 32 7.32 -5.64 -20.13
CA GLU A 32 6.09 -6.43 -20.06
C GLU A 32 5.64 -6.92 -21.45
N ASP A 33 5.42 -8.22 -21.60
CA ASP A 33 5.05 -8.80 -22.90
C ASP A 33 3.60 -8.49 -23.32
N ILE A 34 2.69 -8.29 -22.37
CA ILE A 34 1.26 -8.09 -22.69
C ILE A 34 0.99 -6.67 -23.18
N THR A 35 1.58 -5.70 -22.50
CA THR A 35 1.39 -4.27 -22.74
C THR A 35 2.45 -3.70 -23.67
N GLN A 36 3.55 -4.43 -23.92
CA GLN A 36 4.67 -4.06 -24.79
C GLN A 36 5.37 -2.76 -24.36
N ILE A 37 5.46 -2.54 -23.04
CA ILE A 37 6.05 -1.34 -22.44
C ILE A 37 6.94 -1.72 -21.27
N TYR A 38 7.72 -0.76 -20.81
CA TYR A 38 8.47 -0.89 -19.56
C TYR A 38 7.62 -0.49 -18.36
N HIS A 39 7.37 -1.47 -17.49
CA HIS A 39 6.60 -1.39 -16.26
C HIS A 39 7.01 -0.26 -15.35
N PHE A 40 8.31 -0.04 -15.18
CA PHE A 40 8.82 1.04 -14.32
C PHE A 40 8.50 2.44 -14.86
N GLY A 41 8.06 2.59 -16.11
CA GLY A 41 7.48 3.83 -16.64
C GLY A 41 6.04 4.08 -16.18
N VAL A 42 5.36 3.01 -15.78
CA VAL A 42 3.96 2.95 -15.35
C VAL A 42 3.96 2.87 -13.83
N HIS A 43 4.29 1.70 -13.27
CA HIS A 43 4.36 1.44 -11.83
C HIS A 43 5.78 1.15 -11.36
N GLN A 44 6.22 1.82 -10.30
CA GLN A 44 7.57 1.65 -9.75
C GLN A 44 7.60 0.56 -8.67
N ASN A 45 7.28 -0.68 -9.06
CA ASN A 45 7.26 -1.85 -8.18
C ASN A 45 8.66 -2.47 -7.96
N TRP A 46 9.57 -1.70 -7.35
CA TRP A 46 10.94 -2.14 -7.01
C TRP A 46 10.98 -3.36 -6.08
N VAL A 47 9.90 -3.64 -5.35
CA VAL A 47 9.78 -4.83 -4.50
C VAL A 47 9.96 -6.14 -5.29
N LEU A 48 9.70 -6.13 -6.59
CA LEU A 48 9.89 -7.31 -7.46
C LEU A 48 11.34 -7.78 -7.53
N PHE A 49 12.33 -6.91 -7.22
CA PHE A 49 13.73 -7.33 -7.09
C PHE A 49 13.96 -8.30 -5.92
N LEU A 50 13.07 -8.33 -4.91
CA LEU A 50 13.13 -9.35 -3.86
C LEU A 50 12.61 -10.71 -4.34
N VAL A 51 11.70 -10.71 -5.33
CA VAL A 51 11.11 -11.93 -5.90
C VAL A 51 12.05 -12.55 -6.93
N LEU A 52 12.77 -11.72 -7.67
CA LEU A 52 13.57 -12.13 -8.81
C LEU A 52 14.60 -13.25 -8.51
N PRO A 53 15.36 -13.24 -7.40
CA PRO A 53 16.30 -14.33 -7.11
C PRO A 53 15.60 -15.69 -7.00
N PHE A 54 14.39 -15.73 -6.42
CA PHE A 54 13.60 -16.95 -6.31
C PHE A 54 13.05 -17.38 -7.67
N TYR A 55 12.58 -16.41 -8.47
CA TYR A 55 12.07 -16.67 -9.81
C TYR A 55 13.18 -17.12 -10.78
N TYR A 56 14.41 -16.64 -10.60
CA TYR A 56 15.56 -17.12 -11.36
C TYR A 56 15.84 -18.61 -11.12
N ILE A 57 15.67 -19.08 -9.88
CA ILE A 57 15.84 -20.50 -9.53
C ILE A 57 14.64 -21.33 -9.99
N ILE A 58 13.43 -20.80 -9.86
CA ILE A 58 12.17 -21.47 -10.20
C ILE A 58 11.32 -20.55 -11.08
N PRO A 59 11.60 -20.47 -12.40
CA PRO A 59 10.88 -19.59 -13.32
C PRO A 59 9.53 -20.20 -13.70
N HIS A 60 8.62 -20.23 -12.73
CA HIS A 60 7.31 -20.87 -12.88
C HIS A 60 6.20 -20.03 -12.23
N PRO A 61 5.04 -19.87 -12.89
CA PRO A 61 3.89 -19.13 -12.34
C PRO A 61 3.45 -19.57 -10.94
N LEU A 62 3.55 -20.88 -10.65
CA LEU A 62 3.22 -21.45 -9.32
C LEU A 62 4.07 -20.86 -8.19
N LEU A 63 5.31 -20.42 -8.47
CA LEU A 63 6.12 -19.72 -7.48
C LEU A 63 5.39 -18.46 -7.00
N LEU A 64 4.90 -17.64 -7.92
CA LEU A 64 4.21 -16.38 -7.60
C LEU A 64 2.90 -16.62 -6.85
N VAL A 65 2.09 -17.59 -7.29
CA VAL A 65 0.84 -17.97 -6.60
C VAL A 65 1.12 -18.42 -5.16
N THR A 66 2.16 -19.22 -4.97
CA THR A 66 2.55 -19.72 -3.64
C THR A 66 3.10 -18.58 -2.78
N LEU A 67 3.95 -17.74 -3.37
CA LEU A 67 4.56 -16.60 -2.70
C LEU A 67 3.51 -15.59 -2.23
N SER A 68 2.49 -15.28 -3.05
CA SER A 68 1.36 -14.44 -2.63
C SER A 68 0.66 -14.94 -1.38
N SER A 69 0.44 -16.26 -1.31
CA SER A 69 -0.22 -16.89 -0.17
C SER A 69 0.63 -16.75 1.09
N ILE A 70 1.95 -16.94 0.97
CA ILE A 70 2.90 -16.78 2.07
C ILE A 70 2.97 -15.32 2.53
N ILE A 71 3.10 -14.38 1.59
CA ILE A 71 3.21 -12.94 1.86
C ILE A 71 1.97 -12.42 2.59
N LEU A 72 0.77 -12.89 2.24
CA LEU A 72 -0.46 -12.48 2.91
C LEU A 72 -0.73 -13.24 4.21
N TRP A 73 -0.10 -14.40 4.41
CA TRP A 73 -0.23 -15.17 5.65
C TRP A 73 0.63 -14.62 6.80
N ILE A 74 1.89 -14.25 6.54
CA ILE A 74 2.83 -13.72 7.54
C ILE A 74 2.28 -12.51 8.33
N PRO A 75 1.60 -11.52 7.70
CA PRO A 75 0.90 -10.42 8.38
C PRO A 75 0.02 -10.87 9.55
N GLY A 76 -0.69 -11.98 9.42
CA GLY A 76 -1.50 -12.53 10.52
C GLY A 76 -0.66 -12.85 11.76
N ILE A 77 0.55 -13.40 11.59
CA ILE A 77 1.48 -13.65 12.70
C ILE A 77 1.99 -12.33 13.28
N GLN A 78 2.28 -11.35 12.43
CA GLN A 78 2.75 -10.03 12.87
C GLN A 78 1.68 -9.31 13.70
N ILE A 79 0.40 -9.44 13.33
CA ILE A 79 -0.74 -8.89 14.07
C ILE A 79 -0.81 -9.47 15.49
N ILE A 80 -0.58 -10.79 15.68
CA ILE A 80 -0.51 -11.40 17.02
C ILE A 80 0.56 -10.69 17.86
N LYS A 81 1.74 -10.46 17.28
CA LYS A 81 2.84 -9.76 17.96
C LYS A 81 2.48 -8.33 18.30
N ILE A 82 1.81 -7.61 17.39
CA ILE A 82 1.35 -6.23 17.61
C ILE A 82 0.33 -6.20 18.75
N ALA A 83 -0.70 -7.03 18.72
CA ALA A 83 -1.73 -7.08 19.76
C ALA A 83 -1.12 -7.38 21.14
N LYS A 84 -0.22 -8.37 21.23
CA LYS A 84 0.47 -8.68 22.50
C LYS A 84 1.33 -7.51 23.00
N LYS A 85 2.02 -6.79 22.10
CA LYS A 85 2.81 -5.59 22.45
C LYS A 85 1.94 -4.43 22.94
N LEU A 86 0.71 -4.37 22.45
CA LEU A 86 -0.30 -3.41 22.89
C LEU A 86 -1.01 -3.82 24.20
N GLY A 87 -0.66 -4.97 24.79
CA GLY A 87 -1.16 -5.40 26.09
C GLY A 87 -2.42 -6.29 26.06
N TYR A 88 -2.86 -6.73 24.88
CA TYR A 88 -3.97 -7.67 24.77
C TYR A 88 -3.57 -9.09 25.19
N ASP A 89 -4.56 -9.85 25.65
CA ASP A 89 -4.40 -11.27 25.94
C ASP A 89 -4.21 -12.13 24.66
N ASP A 90 -3.87 -13.40 24.87
CA ASP A 90 -3.62 -14.35 23.79
C ASP A 90 -4.86 -14.57 22.91
N SER A 91 -6.03 -14.70 23.53
CA SER A 91 -7.30 -14.94 22.82
C SER A 91 -7.60 -13.82 21.83
N PHE A 92 -7.49 -12.57 22.28
CA PHE A 92 -7.73 -11.41 21.45
C PHE A 92 -6.67 -11.25 20.35
N ALA A 93 -5.40 -11.52 20.67
CA ALA A 93 -4.32 -11.50 19.68
C ALA A 93 -4.53 -12.53 18.57
N TYR A 94 -4.93 -13.76 18.90
CA TYR A 94 -5.25 -14.80 17.92
C TYR A 94 -6.51 -14.48 17.12
N LEU A 95 -7.56 -13.95 17.76
CA LEU A 95 -8.77 -13.53 17.07
C LEU A 95 -8.47 -12.45 16.02
N SER A 96 -7.64 -11.48 16.36
CA SER A 96 -7.22 -10.40 15.45
C SER A 96 -6.48 -10.95 14.21
N SER A 97 -5.68 -11.99 14.38
CA SER A 97 -5.00 -12.71 13.30
C SER A 97 -5.98 -13.45 12.39
N ILE A 98 -6.96 -14.15 12.99
CA ILE A 98 -8.02 -14.85 12.26
C ILE A 98 -8.85 -13.84 11.46
N CYS A 99 -9.20 -12.70 12.05
CA CYS A 99 -9.90 -11.62 11.36
C CYS A 99 -9.12 -11.15 10.13
N TRP A 100 -7.80 -11.01 10.21
CA TRP A 100 -6.98 -10.67 9.04
C TRP A 100 -7.07 -11.72 7.92
N TRP A 101 -6.87 -13.00 8.25
CA TRP A 101 -6.87 -14.08 7.25
C TRP A 101 -8.25 -14.33 6.64
N THR A 102 -9.32 -14.10 7.40
CA THR A 102 -10.70 -14.35 6.96
C THR A 102 -11.40 -13.10 6.42
N CYS A 103 -10.77 -11.93 6.51
CA CYS A 103 -11.33 -10.68 6.01
C CYS A 103 -11.55 -10.77 4.49
N GLY A 104 -12.72 -10.30 4.04
CA GLY A 104 -13.08 -10.27 2.62
C GLY A 104 -12.04 -9.57 1.73
N PHE A 105 -11.38 -8.51 2.22
CA PHE A 105 -10.34 -7.80 1.45
C PHE A 105 -9.06 -8.64 1.25
N THR A 106 -8.62 -9.34 2.30
CA THR A 106 -7.46 -10.24 2.23
C THR A 106 -7.76 -11.44 1.32
N VAL A 107 -8.94 -12.03 1.46
CA VAL A 107 -9.38 -13.17 0.65
C VAL A 107 -9.59 -12.78 -0.81
N GLN A 108 -10.23 -11.64 -1.08
CA GLN A 108 -10.44 -11.13 -2.43
C GLN A 108 -9.10 -10.83 -3.13
N SER A 109 -8.13 -10.27 -2.40
CA SER A 109 -6.78 -10.01 -2.93
C SER A 109 -6.17 -11.29 -3.51
N LEU A 110 -6.31 -12.43 -2.84
CA LEU A 110 -5.77 -13.72 -3.31
C LEU A 110 -6.38 -14.19 -4.65
N HIS A 111 -7.57 -13.72 -5.03
CA HIS A 111 -8.18 -14.10 -6.32
C HIS A 111 -7.43 -13.51 -7.53
N GLY A 112 -6.65 -12.45 -7.33
CA GLY A 112 -5.80 -11.89 -8.38
C GLY A 112 -4.45 -12.60 -8.55
N ASN A 113 -4.22 -13.69 -7.82
CA ASN A 113 -3.02 -14.54 -7.85
C ASN A 113 -1.74 -13.88 -7.33
N PHE A 114 -1.27 -12.79 -7.93
CA PHE A 114 -0.07 -12.07 -7.47
C PHE A 114 -0.15 -10.58 -7.82
N TYR A 115 0.05 -9.75 -6.79
CA TYR A 115 0.23 -8.31 -6.91
C TYR A 115 1.42 -7.89 -6.02
N PRO A 116 2.32 -7.00 -6.50
CA PRO A 116 3.35 -6.39 -5.66
C PRO A 116 2.80 -5.76 -4.38
N GLU A 117 1.57 -5.23 -4.44
CA GLU A 117 0.88 -4.59 -3.33
C GLU A 117 0.64 -5.53 -2.13
N PHE A 118 0.74 -6.85 -2.31
CA PHE A 118 0.65 -7.81 -1.19
C PHE A 118 1.77 -7.64 -0.17
N PHE A 119 2.90 -7.05 -0.57
CA PHE A 119 4.00 -6.75 0.33
C PHE A 119 3.72 -5.60 1.30
N TYR A 120 2.70 -4.76 1.03
CA TYR A 120 2.37 -3.63 1.90
C TYR A 120 2.05 -4.04 3.34
N PRO A 121 1.10 -4.97 3.62
CA PRO A 121 0.85 -5.45 4.98
C PRO A 121 2.10 -6.01 5.67
N LEU A 122 2.89 -6.80 4.93
CA LEU A 122 4.09 -7.46 5.46
C LEU A 122 5.10 -6.44 5.99
N PHE A 123 5.38 -5.41 5.20
CA PHE A 123 6.35 -4.37 5.58
C PHE A 123 5.76 -3.36 6.56
N LEU A 124 4.48 -3.02 6.43
CA LEU A 124 3.79 -2.14 7.37
C LEU A 124 3.78 -2.73 8.78
N PHE A 125 3.32 -3.97 8.96
CA PHE A 125 3.29 -4.58 10.28
C PHE A 125 4.69 -4.86 10.83
N ALA A 126 5.67 -5.19 9.99
CA ALA A 126 7.06 -5.28 10.42
C ALA A 126 7.63 -3.93 10.91
N MET A 127 7.30 -2.84 10.21
CA MET A 127 7.64 -1.48 10.60
C MET A 127 6.96 -1.12 11.93
N LEU A 128 5.67 -1.43 12.10
CA LEU A 128 4.92 -1.17 13.33
C LEU A 128 5.45 -1.97 14.52
N ILE A 129 5.79 -3.24 14.35
CA ILE A 129 6.46 -4.04 15.38
C ILE A 129 7.78 -3.39 15.80
N SER A 130 8.58 -2.98 14.82
CA SER A 130 9.86 -2.32 15.06
C SER A 130 9.72 -0.97 15.76
N TYR A 131 8.66 -0.24 15.41
CA TYR A 131 8.26 1.02 16.03
C TYR A 131 7.87 0.79 17.50
N LEU A 132 7.01 -0.18 17.79
CA LEU A 132 6.65 -0.56 19.16
C LEU A 132 7.85 -1.09 19.97
N ASP A 133 8.81 -1.72 19.31
CA ASP A 133 10.09 -2.16 19.89
C ASP A 133 11.11 -1.03 20.06
N LYS A 134 10.80 0.20 19.63
CA LYS A 134 11.69 1.37 19.72
C LYS A 134 13.00 1.19 18.94
N LYS A 135 12.95 0.44 17.83
CA LYS A 135 14.12 0.10 17.01
C LYS A 135 14.16 0.94 15.73
N ASN A 136 14.95 2.02 15.77
CA ASN A 136 15.06 2.99 14.67
C ASN A 136 15.52 2.37 13.33
N ILE A 137 16.58 1.56 13.34
CA ILE A 137 17.16 1.00 12.10
C ILE A 137 16.16 0.05 11.40
N PRO A 138 15.56 -0.95 12.07
CA PRO A 138 14.50 -1.75 11.48
C PRO A 138 13.31 -0.94 10.96
N VAL A 139 12.89 0.14 11.64
CA VAL A 139 11.83 1.03 11.12
C VAL A 139 12.24 1.62 9.77
N ILE A 140 13.46 2.12 9.64
CA ILE A 140 13.97 2.66 8.36
C ILE A 140 14.00 1.58 7.27
N ILE A 141 14.49 0.38 7.59
CA ILE A 141 14.57 -0.73 6.64
C ILE A 141 13.18 -1.10 6.13
N TYR A 142 12.22 -1.33 7.03
CA TYR A 142 10.86 -1.72 6.61
C TYR A 142 10.10 -0.58 5.93
N ALA A 143 10.37 0.69 6.28
CA ALA A 143 9.84 1.83 5.55
C ALA A 143 10.40 1.89 4.12
N PHE A 144 11.71 1.66 3.93
CA PHE A 144 12.30 1.58 2.59
C PHE A 144 11.70 0.44 1.76
N LEU A 145 11.53 -0.74 2.36
CA LEU A 145 10.87 -1.87 1.71
C LEU A 145 9.40 -1.56 1.37
N PHE A 146 8.68 -0.87 2.25
CA PHE A 146 7.32 -0.39 1.99
C PHE A 146 7.29 0.61 0.83
N LEU A 147 8.22 1.57 0.77
CA LEU A 147 8.36 2.52 -0.34
C LEU A 147 8.65 1.82 -1.68
N SER A 148 9.37 0.70 -1.65
CA SER A 148 9.67 -0.09 -2.84
C SER A 148 8.46 -0.80 -3.46
N VAL A 149 7.33 -0.88 -2.73
CA VAL A 149 6.16 -1.61 -3.19
C VAL A 149 5.53 -0.93 -4.40
N LYS A 150 5.25 0.38 -4.33
CA LYS A 150 4.63 1.16 -5.42
C LYS A 150 4.81 2.66 -5.15
N GLU A 151 4.68 3.48 -6.18
CA GLU A 151 4.93 4.93 -6.11
C GLU A 151 4.05 5.70 -5.12
N ASP A 152 2.81 5.28 -4.89
CA ASP A 152 1.89 5.90 -3.93
C ASP A 152 2.20 5.52 -2.46
N ALA A 153 3.14 4.59 -2.23
CA ALA A 153 3.66 4.24 -0.90
C ALA A 153 4.16 5.47 -0.11
N ILE A 154 4.67 6.49 -0.82
CA ILE A 154 5.19 7.74 -0.24
C ILE A 154 4.14 8.44 0.63
N ILE A 155 2.86 8.36 0.23
CA ILE A 155 1.76 9.07 0.87
C ILE A 155 1.53 8.51 2.27
N TYR A 156 1.54 7.18 2.40
CA TYR A 156 1.33 6.51 3.68
C TYR A 156 2.47 6.78 4.68
N ILE A 157 3.73 6.71 4.24
CA ILE A 157 4.90 6.92 5.11
C ILE A 157 5.00 8.38 5.57
N ILE A 158 4.72 9.34 4.67
CA ILE A 158 4.66 10.76 5.02
C ILE A 158 3.52 11.00 6.02
N GLY A 159 2.31 10.51 5.75
CA GLY A 159 1.16 10.66 6.64
C GLY A 159 1.41 10.08 8.03
N PHE A 160 1.91 8.83 8.10
CA PHE A 160 2.30 8.18 9.34
C PHE A 160 3.35 9.01 10.11
N SER A 161 4.39 9.48 9.44
CA SER A 161 5.47 10.25 10.06
C SER A 161 4.99 11.61 10.57
N ILE A 162 4.12 12.30 9.82
CA ILE A 162 3.49 13.56 10.26
C ILE A 162 2.66 13.33 11.52
N ALA A 163 1.85 12.27 11.57
CA ALA A 163 1.06 11.96 12.77
C ALA A 163 1.92 11.75 14.01
N ILE A 164 3.03 11.02 13.89
CA ILE A 164 3.95 10.83 15.03
C ILE A 164 4.62 12.15 15.43
N ILE A 165 5.11 12.94 14.47
CA ILE A 165 5.69 14.27 14.75
C ILE A 165 4.67 15.15 15.48
N PHE A 166 3.42 15.17 15.01
CA PHE A 166 2.34 15.94 15.61
C PHE A 166 2.06 15.49 17.05
N LYS A 167 1.98 14.18 17.30
CA LYS A 167 1.87 13.63 18.67
C LYS A 167 3.04 14.02 19.55
N ILE A 168 4.27 13.97 19.05
CA ILE A 168 5.46 14.38 19.80
C ILE A 168 5.38 15.86 20.17
N ILE A 169 4.96 16.73 19.24
CA ILE A 169 4.85 18.18 19.49
C ILE A 169 3.76 18.47 20.52
N ILE A 170 2.57 17.87 20.38
CA ILE A 170 1.46 18.06 21.34
C ILE A 170 1.81 17.48 22.70
N ASN A 171 2.35 16.27 22.75
CA ASN A 171 2.66 15.59 24.02
C ASN A 171 3.93 16.11 24.68
N LYS A 172 4.79 16.89 23.99
CA LYS A 172 5.84 17.68 24.66
C LYS A 172 5.25 18.73 25.61
N VAL A 173 4.00 19.15 25.42
CA VAL A 173 3.26 19.99 26.39
C VAL A 173 2.82 19.18 27.63
N LYS A 174 2.72 17.85 27.52
CA LYS A 174 2.38 16.92 28.61
C LYS A 174 3.41 15.79 28.72
N LYS A 175 4.58 16.09 29.31
CA LYS A 175 5.65 15.19 29.78
C LYS A 175 5.57 13.73 29.26
N TYR A 176 5.65 13.55 27.94
CA TYR A 176 5.78 12.25 27.30
C TYR A 176 7.21 12.13 26.79
N GLN A 177 7.92 11.07 27.17
CA GLN A 177 9.25 10.79 26.66
C GLN A 177 9.10 10.09 25.31
N PRO A 178 9.43 10.71 24.16
CA PRO A 178 9.34 10.02 22.89
C PRO A 178 10.48 9.02 22.81
N GLU A 179 10.14 7.73 22.82
CA GLU A 179 11.12 6.64 22.81
C GLU A 179 11.66 6.35 21.40
N ILE A 180 11.05 6.93 20.36
CA ILE A 180 11.61 7.03 19.01
C ILE A 180 11.90 8.50 18.68
N SER A 181 13.07 8.73 18.11
CA SER A 181 13.56 10.07 17.85
C SER A 181 12.78 10.78 16.75
N LEU A 182 12.40 12.04 17.01
CA LEU A 182 11.81 12.96 16.03
C LEU A 182 12.59 12.96 14.70
N TYR A 183 13.91 12.84 14.78
CA TYR A 183 14.80 12.82 13.61
C TYR A 183 14.55 11.63 12.68
N ILE A 184 14.09 10.48 13.20
CA ILE A 184 13.75 9.32 12.37
C ILE A 184 12.54 9.64 11.49
N HIS A 185 11.50 10.25 12.03
CA HIS A 185 10.32 10.59 11.23
C HIS A 185 10.59 11.71 10.23
N LEU A 186 11.43 12.69 10.58
CA LEU A 186 11.93 13.67 9.61
C LEU A 186 12.72 12.99 8.49
N PHE A 187 13.60 12.05 8.84
CA PHE A 187 14.34 11.26 7.86
C PHE A 187 13.42 10.43 6.97
N LEU A 188 12.38 9.78 7.50
CA LEU A 188 11.42 9.02 6.69
C LEU A 188 10.64 9.91 5.70
N ILE A 189 10.30 11.15 6.09
CA ILE A 189 9.69 12.12 5.19
C ILE A 189 10.67 12.48 4.06
N LEU A 190 11.91 12.82 4.40
CA LEU A 190 12.94 13.15 3.41
C LEU A 190 13.24 11.97 2.47
N LEU A 191 13.31 10.75 3.01
CA LEU A 191 13.47 9.52 2.24
C LEU A 191 12.30 9.31 1.27
N SER A 192 11.06 9.53 1.72
CA SER A 192 9.86 9.39 0.88
C SER A 192 9.83 10.42 -0.24
N ILE A 193 10.19 11.68 0.05
CA ILE A 193 10.30 12.75 -0.95
C ILE A 193 11.41 12.41 -1.96
N PHE A 194 12.58 11.99 -1.48
CA PHE A 194 13.68 11.57 -2.34
C PHE A 194 13.28 10.41 -3.26
N PHE A 195 12.63 9.38 -2.71
CA PHE A 195 12.15 8.24 -3.48
C PHE A 195 11.13 8.66 -4.56
N GLY A 196 10.19 9.54 -4.19
CA GLY A 196 9.24 10.14 -5.14
C GLY A 196 9.93 10.93 -6.25
N LEU A 197 10.92 11.77 -5.92
CA LEU A 197 11.69 12.52 -6.91
C LEU A 197 12.43 11.60 -7.88
N ILE A 198 13.10 10.56 -7.38
CA ILE A 198 13.78 9.58 -8.24
C ILE A 198 12.78 8.88 -9.17
N ASN A 199 11.65 8.40 -8.63
CA ASN A 199 10.65 7.69 -9.41
C ASN A 199 10.01 8.58 -10.48
N PHE A 200 9.55 9.77 -10.12
CA PHE A 200 8.80 10.63 -11.04
C PHE A 200 9.70 11.48 -11.96
N ALA A 201 10.88 11.90 -11.52
CA ALA A 201 11.75 12.77 -12.32
C ALA A 201 12.79 11.99 -13.16
N ILE A 202 13.16 10.77 -12.77
CA ILE A 202 14.22 10.00 -13.44
C ILE A 202 13.67 8.70 -14.02
N VAL A 203 13.17 7.80 -13.16
CA VAL A 203 12.80 6.43 -13.54
C VAL A 203 11.68 6.45 -14.56
N LYS A 204 10.56 7.12 -14.23
CA LYS A 204 9.39 7.17 -15.08
C LYS A 204 9.69 7.76 -16.47
N PRO A 205 10.30 8.97 -16.59
CA PRO A 205 10.66 9.52 -17.90
C PRO A 205 11.61 8.63 -18.71
N TYR A 206 12.59 7.99 -18.04
CA TYR A 206 13.52 7.08 -18.69
C TYR A 206 12.81 5.89 -19.34
N PHE A 207 11.97 5.17 -18.57
CA PHE A 207 11.28 3.98 -19.06
C PHE A 207 10.12 4.29 -20.02
N LEU A 208 9.46 5.45 -19.89
CA LEU A 208 8.49 5.91 -20.88
C LEU A 208 9.16 6.20 -22.24
N LYS A 209 10.33 6.85 -22.22
CA LYS A 209 11.12 7.06 -23.44
C LYS A 209 11.53 5.74 -24.08
N LEU A 210 11.97 4.76 -23.29
CA LEU A 210 12.28 3.41 -23.81
C LEU A 210 11.06 2.73 -24.45
N SER A 211 9.86 3.02 -23.94
CA SER A 211 8.60 2.48 -24.45
C SER A 211 8.03 3.27 -25.62
N ASN A 212 8.67 4.36 -26.07
CA ASN A 212 8.13 5.32 -27.04
C ASN A 212 6.74 5.87 -26.67
N ILE A 213 6.48 6.05 -25.37
CA ILE A 213 5.23 6.59 -24.84
C ILE A 213 5.52 7.93 -24.17
N GLN A 214 4.67 8.92 -24.44
CA GLN A 214 4.81 10.25 -23.84
C GLN A 214 4.17 10.34 -22.45
N GLU A 215 2.99 9.73 -22.26
CA GLU A 215 2.33 9.69 -20.97
C GLU A 215 1.57 8.39 -20.75
N VAL A 216 1.39 8.05 -19.47
CA VAL A 216 0.54 6.94 -19.05
C VAL A 216 -0.82 7.51 -18.70
N GLY A 217 -1.89 6.87 -19.18
CA GLY A 217 -3.28 7.32 -19.03
C GLY A 217 -3.87 7.30 -17.61
N TYR A 218 -3.06 7.47 -16.55
CA TYR A 218 -3.55 7.51 -15.16
C TYR A 218 -4.56 8.62 -14.91
N ILE A 219 -4.40 9.75 -15.60
CA ILE A 219 -5.37 10.85 -15.58
C ILE A 219 -6.77 10.35 -16.00
N GLY A 220 -6.84 9.28 -16.80
CA GLY A 220 -8.08 8.62 -17.20
C GLY A 220 -8.98 8.22 -16.01
N TRP A 221 -8.41 7.85 -14.87
CA TRP A 221 -9.18 7.55 -13.65
C TRP A 221 -9.91 8.78 -13.07
N TRP A 222 -9.42 9.98 -13.36
CA TRP A 222 -9.97 11.25 -12.90
C TRP A 222 -10.52 12.11 -14.04
N LYS A 223 -10.71 11.55 -15.25
CA LYS A 223 -11.15 12.29 -16.44
C LYS A 223 -12.44 13.09 -16.27
N GLN A 224 -13.31 12.69 -15.35
CA GLN A 224 -14.54 13.41 -15.00
C GLN A 224 -14.28 14.79 -14.37
N TRP A 225 -13.08 14.99 -13.83
CA TRP A 225 -12.66 16.24 -13.19
C TRP A 225 -11.79 17.10 -14.09
N GLY A 226 -11.27 16.59 -15.20
CA GLY A 226 -10.40 17.35 -16.10
C GLY A 226 -9.38 16.48 -16.82
N SER A 227 -8.63 17.11 -17.73
CA SER A 227 -7.60 16.48 -18.54
C SER A 227 -6.19 16.69 -18.02
N THR A 228 -6.00 17.61 -17.07
CA THR A 228 -4.72 17.89 -16.43
C THR A 228 -4.84 17.91 -14.91
N PRO A 229 -3.76 17.68 -14.14
CA PRO A 229 -3.80 17.76 -12.67
C PRO A 229 -4.31 19.12 -12.15
N PHE A 230 -3.98 20.21 -12.84
CA PHE A 230 -4.43 21.54 -12.48
C PHE A 230 -5.94 21.72 -12.72
N GLU A 231 -6.45 21.29 -13.87
CA GLU A 231 -7.89 21.30 -14.15
C GLU A 231 -8.67 20.46 -13.15
N ILE A 232 -8.17 19.26 -12.83
CA ILE A 232 -8.75 18.37 -11.83
C ILE A 232 -8.88 19.09 -10.49
N LEU A 233 -7.79 19.73 -10.02
CA LEU A 233 -7.80 20.47 -8.76
C LEU A 233 -8.81 21.62 -8.76
N VAL A 234 -8.81 22.44 -9.82
CA VAL A 234 -9.72 23.59 -9.96
C VAL A 234 -11.17 23.12 -9.98
N ASN A 235 -11.49 22.06 -10.71
CA ASN A 235 -12.85 21.54 -10.81
C ASN A 235 -13.33 20.87 -9.52
N LEU A 236 -12.45 20.20 -8.76
CA LEU A 236 -12.78 19.69 -7.44
C LEU A 236 -13.18 20.82 -6.48
N LEU A 237 -12.43 21.93 -6.48
CA LEU A 237 -12.70 23.09 -5.64
C LEU A 237 -13.96 23.86 -6.05
N ASN A 238 -14.20 23.98 -7.36
CA ASN A 238 -15.37 24.70 -7.89
C ASN A 238 -16.67 23.90 -7.82
N ASN A 239 -16.62 22.58 -7.58
CA ASN A 239 -17.79 21.71 -7.54
C ASN A 239 -17.91 20.91 -6.22
N PRO A 240 -17.98 21.58 -5.05
CA PRO A 240 -17.94 20.90 -3.74
C PRO A 240 -19.10 19.92 -3.52
N GLY A 241 -20.28 20.17 -4.10
CA GLY A 241 -21.42 19.25 -4.03
C GLY A 241 -21.19 17.95 -4.80
N ILE A 242 -20.57 18.03 -5.99
CA ILE A 242 -20.22 16.84 -6.78
C ILE A 242 -19.07 16.10 -6.10
N PHE A 243 -18.08 16.83 -5.58
CA PHE A 243 -16.94 16.26 -4.86
C PHE A 243 -17.39 15.44 -3.65
N THR A 244 -18.24 16.03 -2.79
CA THR A 244 -18.79 15.35 -1.62
C THR A 244 -19.65 14.16 -2.02
N LYS A 245 -20.46 14.25 -3.08
CA LYS A 245 -21.20 13.10 -3.61
C LYS A 245 -20.26 12.00 -4.11
N SER A 246 -19.20 12.33 -4.85
CA SER A 246 -18.23 11.33 -5.32
C SER A 246 -17.57 10.61 -4.15
N LEU A 247 -17.11 11.36 -3.16
CA LEU A 247 -16.39 10.81 -2.01
C LEU A 247 -17.29 10.02 -1.05
N PHE A 248 -18.50 10.50 -0.77
CA PHE A 248 -19.36 9.92 0.27
C PHE A 248 -20.52 9.10 -0.26
N ALA A 249 -20.96 9.28 -1.50
CA ALA A 249 -22.03 8.45 -2.09
C ALA A 249 -21.43 7.36 -2.97
N SER A 250 -20.55 7.73 -3.91
CA SER A 250 -20.07 6.83 -4.97
C SER A 250 -18.87 5.98 -4.57
N SER A 251 -18.08 6.40 -3.59
CA SER A 251 -16.86 5.68 -3.22
C SER A 251 -17.06 4.53 -2.21
N GLY A 252 -16.30 3.45 -2.40
CA GLY A 252 -16.29 2.23 -1.61
C GLY A 252 -15.50 2.30 -0.30
N TRP A 253 -14.76 3.37 0.01
CA TRP A 253 -13.91 3.43 1.22
C TRP A 253 -14.70 3.19 2.51
N LYS A 254 -15.99 3.57 2.53
CA LYS A 254 -16.90 3.34 3.67
C LYS A 254 -17.05 1.86 4.01
N ILE A 255 -16.94 0.95 3.03
CA ILE A 255 -17.01 -0.50 3.23
C ILE A 255 -15.87 -0.97 4.16
N LEU A 256 -14.72 -0.29 4.13
CA LEU A 256 -13.57 -0.59 5.01
C LEU A 256 -13.81 -0.15 6.46
N TYR A 257 -14.50 0.98 6.66
CA TYR A 257 -14.58 1.63 7.97
C TYR A 257 -15.93 1.52 8.68
N ILE A 258 -17.05 1.34 7.96
CA ILE A 258 -18.37 1.11 8.57
C ILE A 258 -18.37 -0.11 9.50
N PRO A 259 -17.82 -1.29 9.12
CA PRO A 259 -17.84 -2.47 9.98
C PRO A 259 -17.08 -2.27 11.31
N VAL A 260 -16.12 -1.34 11.33
CA VAL A 260 -15.33 -0.99 12.51
C VAL A 260 -15.74 0.37 13.10
N LEU A 261 -16.95 0.84 12.78
CA LEU A 261 -17.58 2.07 13.29
C LEU A 261 -16.69 3.31 13.17
N PHE A 262 -15.84 3.37 12.14
CA PHE A 262 -14.83 4.42 11.94
C PHE A 262 -13.82 4.58 13.10
N ILE A 263 -13.81 3.68 14.08
CA ILE A 263 -12.91 3.72 15.24
C ILE A 263 -11.44 3.91 14.84
N PRO A 264 -10.92 3.23 13.80
CA PRO A 264 -9.54 3.40 13.41
C PRO A 264 -9.18 4.83 12.97
N LEU A 265 -10.13 5.63 12.47
CA LEU A 265 -9.87 7.00 12.03
C LEU A 265 -9.67 7.98 13.19
N PHE A 266 -10.00 7.60 14.44
CA PHE A 266 -9.64 8.38 15.62
C PHE A 266 -8.17 8.23 16.01
N ASN A 267 -7.48 7.22 15.48
CA ASN A 267 -6.04 7.08 15.61
C ASN A 267 -5.36 8.01 14.58
N LEU A 268 -4.54 8.96 15.06
CA LEU A 268 -3.90 9.95 14.20
C LEU A 268 -2.97 9.33 13.15
N GLU A 269 -2.26 8.25 13.49
CA GLU A 269 -1.39 7.56 12.53
C GLU A 269 -2.21 7.03 11.35
N VAL A 270 -3.33 6.38 11.63
CA VAL A 270 -4.24 5.86 10.61
C VAL A 270 -4.90 6.99 9.83
N LEU A 271 -5.36 8.03 10.51
CA LEU A 271 -6.00 9.18 9.87
C LEU A 271 -5.07 9.83 8.85
N PHE A 272 -3.86 10.24 9.26
CA PHE A 272 -2.94 10.93 8.35
C PHE A 272 -2.39 10.01 7.26
N ALA A 273 -2.15 8.72 7.54
CA ALA A 273 -1.67 7.78 6.53
C ALA A 273 -2.75 7.40 5.51
N SER A 274 -4.02 7.31 5.91
CA SER A 274 -5.10 6.81 5.05
C SER A 274 -5.86 7.93 4.33
N LEU A 275 -6.03 9.10 4.97
CA LEU A 275 -6.90 10.16 4.47
C LEU A 275 -6.54 10.63 3.05
N PRO A 276 -5.27 10.92 2.69
CA PRO A 276 -4.96 11.39 1.35
C PRO A 276 -5.28 10.35 0.27
N ILE A 277 -5.10 9.06 0.57
CA ILE A 277 -5.45 7.97 -0.35
C ILE A 277 -6.96 7.79 -0.43
N ILE A 278 -7.67 7.90 0.70
CA ILE A 278 -9.14 7.85 0.72
C ILE A 278 -9.71 8.90 -0.24
N PHE A 279 -9.15 10.11 -0.20
CA PHE A 279 -9.51 11.16 -1.15
C PHE A 279 -9.11 10.81 -2.58
N LEU A 280 -7.84 10.48 -2.83
CA LEU A 280 -7.30 10.22 -4.17
C LEU A 280 -8.10 9.13 -4.90
N TYR A 281 -8.30 7.98 -4.26
CA TYR A 281 -9.07 6.88 -4.82
C TYR A 281 -10.57 7.18 -4.81
N GLY A 282 -11.10 7.81 -3.76
CA GLY A 282 -12.54 8.05 -3.63
C GLY A 282 -13.14 9.02 -4.65
N ILE A 283 -12.31 9.84 -5.29
CA ILE A 283 -12.74 10.73 -6.38
C ILE A 283 -12.42 10.18 -7.78
N SER A 284 -11.81 9.00 -7.87
CA SER A 284 -11.50 8.34 -9.13
C SER A 284 -12.73 7.62 -9.72
N GLN A 285 -12.55 6.89 -10.82
CA GLN A 285 -13.52 5.98 -11.43
C GLN A 285 -13.02 4.53 -11.36
N GLY A 286 -13.92 3.55 -11.47
CA GLY A 286 -13.58 2.12 -11.56
C GLY A 286 -13.00 1.52 -10.28
N ASN A 287 -12.11 0.52 -10.42
CA ASN A 287 -11.60 -0.29 -9.31
C ASN A 287 -11.04 0.51 -8.12
N PRO A 288 -10.25 1.59 -8.31
CA PRO A 288 -9.75 2.36 -7.18
C PRO A 288 -10.89 3.03 -6.38
N ALA A 289 -11.91 3.58 -7.05
CA ALA A 289 -13.05 4.21 -6.38
C ALA A 289 -13.93 3.22 -5.62
N GLU A 290 -14.01 1.98 -6.10
CA GLU A 290 -14.72 0.88 -5.47
C GLU A 290 -13.92 0.20 -4.35
N TYR A 291 -12.62 0.48 -4.24
CA TYR A 291 -11.70 -0.20 -3.30
C TYR A 291 -11.75 -1.72 -3.47
N SER A 292 -11.75 -2.17 -4.72
CA SER A 292 -11.73 -3.59 -5.08
C SER A 292 -10.30 -4.09 -5.32
N LEU A 293 -10.14 -5.41 -5.46
CA LEU A 293 -8.83 -6.05 -5.69
C LEU A 293 -7.85 -5.78 -4.54
N TYR A 294 -6.66 -5.27 -4.86
CA TYR A 294 -5.60 -4.99 -3.89
C TYR A 294 -5.68 -3.58 -3.26
N TYR A 295 -6.44 -2.65 -3.85
CA TYR A 295 -6.57 -1.26 -3.38
C TYR A 295 -6.96 -1.12 -1.89
N PRO A 296 -7.84 -1.96 -1.31
CA PRO A 296 -8.18 -1.83 0.11
C PRO A 296 -7.06 -2.31 1.05
N LEU A 297 -6.10 -3.10 0.57
CA LEU A 297 -5.23 -3.92 1.43
C LEU A 297 -4.35 -3.09 2.39
N VAL A 298 -3.75 -2.00 1.89
CA VAL A 298 -2.90 -1.11 2.71
C VAL A 298 -3.73 -0.36 3.74
N ILE A 299 -4.87 0.19 3.31
CA ILE A 299 -5.78 0.97 4.14
C ILE A 299 -6.39 0.08 5.22
N TRP A 300 -6.78 -1.14 4.87
CA TRP A 300 -7.25 -2.15 5.81
C TRP A 300 -6.17 -2.51 6.85
N SER A 301 -4.91 -2.61 6.43
CA SER A 301 -3.80 -2.88 7.35
C SER A 301 -3.64 -1.75 8.39
N PHE A 302 -3.73 -0.49 7.95
CA PHE A 302 -3.77 0.65 8.87
C PHE A 302 -5.03 0.63 9.75
N ALA A 303 -6.21 0.36 9.18
CA ALA A 303 -7.46 0.31 9.92
C ALA A 303 -7.41 -0.74 11.05
N LEU A 304 -6.87 -1.92 10.79
CA LEU A 304 -6.69 -2.96 11.79
C LEU A 304 -5.74 -2.51 12.91
N TYR A 305 -4.60 -1.89 12.56
CA TYR A 305 -3.69 -1.32 13.55
C TYR A 305 -4.36 -0.24 14.41
N GLY A 306 -5.10 0.70 13.79
CA GLY A 306 -5.80 1.76 14.52
C GLY A 306 -6.86 1.22 15.46
N HIS A 307 -7.57 0.16 15.06
CA HIS A 307 -8.53 -0.53 15.91
C HIS A 307 -7.84 -1.10 17.15
N LEU A 308 -6.76 -1.87 16.96
CA LEU A 308 -5.96 -2.44 18.05
C LEU A 308 -5.38 -1.37 18.97
N HIS A 309 -4.90 -0.26 18.43
CA HIS A 309 -4.28 0.78 19.25
C HIS A 309 -5.30 1.63 20.04
N TYR A 310 -6.55 1.72 19.60
CA TYR A 310 -7.57 2.54 20.26
C TYR A 310 -8.24 1.85 21.45
N MET A 311 -8.36 0.51 21.43
CA MET A 311 -9.03 -0.26 22.49
C MET A 311 -8.18 -0.52 23.76
N VAL A 312 -6.98 0.05 23.86
CA VAL A 312 -6.04 -0.13 25.00
C VAL A 312 -6.21 0.91 26.13
N PHE A 313 -7.21 1.79 26.05
CA PHE A 313 -7.39 2.86 27.04
C PHE A 313 -8.45 2.57 28.08
#